data_AF-A0A4R8IF76-F1
#
_entry.id   AF-A0A4R8IF76-F1
#
_cell.length_a   1.000
_cell.length_b   1.000
_cell.length_c   1.000
_cell.angle_alpha   90.00
_cell.angle_beta   90.00
_cell.angle_gamma   90.00
#
_symmetry.space_group_name_H-M   'P 1'
#
loop_
_entity.id
_entity.type
_entity.pdbx_description
1 polymer ?
#
loop_
_entity_poly.entity_id
_entity_poly.type
_entity_poly.pdbx_seq_one_letter_code
_entity_poly.pdbx_strand_id
1 'polypeptide(L)'
;MEVYNILKSAHKGFAYLELGLVAAFLILLLVTMFGYSGKISKGLKKTTLFTMIFFHVQFLIGIIMLIMSASKGLDMGAVMKNADLRFTYVEHPFSMLIAAVLMTIINKKFKTIEKLTIPVMSLGLVAIALFVFAFPWARVFGV
;
A
#
# COMPACT_ATOMS: atom_id res chain seq x y z
N MET A 1 21.91 -8.88 -12.76
CA MET A 1 21.96 -8.28 -11.41
C MET A 1 21.60 -6.80 -11.44
N GLU A 2 21.95 -6.06 -12.51
CA GLU A 2 21.62 -4.64 -12.66
C GLU A 2 20.12 -4.31 -12.66
N VAL A 3 19.31 -5.00 -13.48
CA VAL A 3 17.86 -4.74 -13.56
C VAL A 3 17.17 -4.91 -12.20
N TYR A 4 17.51 -5.94 -11.44
CA TYR A 4 16.94 -6.16 -10.10
C TYR A 4 17.29 -5.00 -9.16
N ASN A 5 18.53 -4.51 -9.19
CA ASN A 5 18.96 -3.39 -8.35
C ASN A 5 18.28 -2.08 -8.75
N ILE A 6 18.06 -1.85 -10.04
CA ILE A 6 17.28 -0.71 -10.55
C ILE A 6 15.84 -0.79 -10.03
N LEU A 7 15.18 -1.94 -10.19
CA LEU A 7 13.82 -2.16 -9.70
C LEU A 7 13.74 -2.00 -8.18
N LYS A 8 14.69 -2.54 -7.43
CA LYS A 8 14.76 -2.40 -5.97
C LYS A 8 14.91 -0.94 -5.54
N SER A 9 15.74 -0.17 -6.26
CA SER A 9 15.95 1.26 -5.99
C SER A 9 14.69 2.07 -6.31
N ALA A 10 14.05 1.79 -7.45
CA ALA A 10 12.79 2.41 -7.84
C ALA A 10 11.65 2.09 -6.85
N HIS A 11 11.52 0.81 -6.46
CA HIS A 11 10.54 0.36 -5.48
C HIS A 11 10.74 1.08 -4.15
N LYS A 12 11.97 1.14 -3.63
CA LYS A 12 12.29 1.89 -2.40
C LYS A 12 12.00 3.39 -2.53
N GLY A 13 12.35 4.02 -3.66
CA GLY A 13 12.07 5.45 -3.89
C GLY A 13 10.57 5.76 -3.89
N PHE A 14 9.79 4.94 -4.56
CA PHE A 14 8.33 5.06 -4.57
C PHE A 14 7.68 4.71 -3.23
N ALA A 15 8.27 3.84 -2.40
CA ALA A 15 7.76 3.56 -1.06
C ALA A 15 7.73 4.83 -0.17
N TYR A 16 8.70 5.75 -0.32
CA TYR A 16 8.67 7.05 0.36
C TYR A 16 7.53 7.94 -0.13
N LEU A 17 7.31 7.97 -1.44
CA LEU A 17 6.20 8.72 -2.04
C LEU A 17 4.85 8.15 -1.59
N GLU A 18 4.71 6.84 -1.59
CA GLU A 18 3.52 6.13 -1.14
C GLU A 18 3.22 6.40 0.33
N LEU A 19 4.24 6.39 1.21
CA LEU A 19 4.07 6.76 2.60
C LEU A 19 3.49 8.17 2.77
N GLY A 20 3.98 9.14 1.98
CA GLY A 20 3.44 10.50 1.95
C GLY A 20 1.99 10.57 1.45
N LEU A 21 1.66 9.81 0.40
CA LEU A 21 0.30 9.73 -0.14
C LEU A 21 -0.68 9.10 0.86
N VAL A 22 -0.28 8.04 1.54
CA VAL A 22 -1.07 7.37 2.59
C VAL A 22 -1.30 8.32 3.77
N ALA A 23 -0.26 9.06 4.19
CA ALA A 23 -0.41 10.06 5.25
C ALA A 23 -1.39 11.18 4.84
N ALA A 24 -1.28 11.70 3.62
CA ALA A 24 -2.21 12.69 3.09
C ALA A 24 -3.64 12.14 2.99
N PHE A 25 -3.80 10.89 2.56
CA PHE A 25 -5.08 10.19 2.51
C PHE A 25 -5.70 10.07 3.91
N LEU A 26 -4.93 9.63 4.91
CA LEU A 26 -5.36 9.51 6.30
C LEU A 26 -5.85 10.86 6.84
N ILE A 27 -5.05 11.92 6.69
CA ILE A 27 -5.39 13.26 7.19
C ILE A 27 -6.70 13.73 6.55
N LEU A 28 -6.84 13.65 5.22
CA LEU A 28 -8.05 14.10 4.52
C LEU A 28 -9.27 13.24 4.84
N LEU A 29 -9.07 11.94 5.09
CA LEU A 29 -10.14 11.03 5.52
C LEU A 29 -10.67 11.44 6.91
N LEU A 30 -9.77 11.68 7.87
CA LEU A 30 -10.14 12.10 9.23
C LEU A 30 -10.76 13.51 9.26
N VAL A 31 -10.22 14.46 8.48
CA VAL A 31 -10.83 15.80 8.33
C VAL A 31 -12.25 15.69 7.78
N THR A 32 -12.48 14.77 6.84
CA THR A 32 -13.82 14.54 6.28
C THR A 32 -14.74 13.88 7.31
N MET A 33 -14.24 12.95 8.11
CA MET A 33 -15.00 12.25 9.16
C MET A 33 -15.47 13.18 10.27
N PHE A 34 -14.54 13.96 10.84
CA PHE A 34 -14.81 14.82 11.99
C PHE A 34 -15.28 16.23 11.59
N GLY A 35 -15.25 16.55 10.29
CA GLY A 35 -15.79 17.79 9.77
C GLY A 35 -17.32 17.79 9.75
N TYR A 36 -17.92 18.93 10.11
CA TYR A 36 -19.37 19.12 10.24
C TYR A 36 -20.21 18.65 9.03
N SER A 37 -19.66 18.73 7.81
CA SER A 37 -20.40 18.40 6.60
C SER A 37 -20.37 16.92 6.21
N GLY A 38 -19.35 16.17 6.64
CA GLY A 38 -19.05 14.83 6.14
C GLY A 38 -18.82 14.74 4.62
N LYS A 39 -18.79 15.87 3.90
CA LYS A 39 -18.74 15.90 2.43
C LYS A 39 -17.35 15.53 1.93
N ILE A 40 -17.30 14.59 1.00
CA ILE A 40 -16.05 14.14 0.39
C ILE A 40 -15.51 15.26 -0.51
N SER A 41 -14.40 15.84 -0.10
CA SER A 41 -13.75 16.92 -0.83
C SER A 41 -13.10 16.44 -2.14
N LYS A 42 -12.92 17.35 -3.10
CA LYS A 42 -12.14 17.08 -4.32
C LYS A 42 -10.71 16.63 -3.99
N GLY A 43 -10.12 17.18 -2.92
CA GLY A 43 -8.81 16.79 -2.40
C GLY A 43 -8.78 15.33 -1.99
N LEU A 44 -9.72 14.89 -1.14
CA LEU A 44 -9.81 13.49 -0.71
C LEU A 44 -9.95 12.53 -1.91
N LYS A 45 -10.80 12.86 -2.90
CA LYS A 45 -10.95 12.04 -4.11
C LYS A 45 -9.64 11.92 -4.90
N LYS A 46 -8.93 13.03 -5.12
CA LYS A 46 -7.66 13.04 -5.85
C LYS A 46 -6.57 12.26 -5.09
N THR A 47 -6.41 12.51 -3.80
CA THR A 47 -5.41 11.81 -2.98
C THR A 47 -5.69 10.31 -2.92
N THR A 48 -6.96 9.91 -2.78
CA THR A 48 -7.37 8.49 -2.83
C THR A 48 -7.00 7.86 -4.17
N LEU A 49 -7.25 8.55 -5.28
CA LEU A 49 -6.91 8.08 -6.62
C LEU A 49 -5.40 7.89 -6.79
N PHE A 50 -4.59 8.88 -6.41
CA PHE A 50 -3.13 8.76 -6.51
C PHE A 50 -2.58 7.67 -5.61
N THR A 51 -3.04 7.58 -4.36
CA THR A 51 -2.65 6.51 -3.42
C THR A 51 -2.97 5.14 -4.00
N MET A 52 -4.19 4.95 -4.52
CA MET A 52 -4.59 3.71 -5.18
C MET A 52 -3.66 3.37 -6.36
N ILE A 53 -3.36 4.33 -7.25
CA ILE A 53 -2.48 4.07 -8.40
C ILE A 53 -1.09 3.62 -7.91
N PHE A 54 -0.51 4.31 -6.93
CA PHE A 54 0.82 3.96 -6.42
C PHE A 54 0.85 2.62 -5.69
N PHE A 55 -0.22 2.22 -5.00
CA PHE A 55 -0.35 0.87 -4.44
C PHE A 55 -0.24 -0.20 -5.53
N HIS A 56 -0.86 0.01 -6.69
CA HIS A 56 -0.76 -0.94 -7.80
C HIS A 56 0.62 -0.93 -8.44
N VAL A 57 1.22 0.24 -8.65
CA VAL A 57 2.59 0.35 -9.18
C VAL A 57 3.59 -0.35 -8.26
N GLN A 58 3.50 -0.11 -6.95
CA GLN A 58 4.34 -0.76 -5.94
C GLN A 58 4.15 -2.26 -5.94
N PHE A 59 2.90 -2.73 -5.91
CA PHE A 59 2.59 -4.14 -5.94
C PHE A 59 3.13 -4.83 -7.20
N LEU A 60 2.94 -4.23 -8.38
CA LEU A 60 3.43 -4.80 -9.65
C LEU A 60 4.97 -4.89 -9.69
N ILE A 61 5.67 -3.83 -9.27
CA ILE A 61 7.14 -3.86 -9.19
C ILE A 61 7.58 -4.94 -8.18
N GLY A 62 6.92 -5.02 -7.02
CA GLY A 62 7.20 -6.02 -6.00
C GLY A 62 6.99 -7.46 -6.50
N ILE A 63 5.92 -7.73 -7.25
CA ILE A 63 5.66 -9.04 -7.85
C ILE A 63 6.72 -9.40 -8.90
N ILE A 64 7.14 -8.46 -9.74
CA ILE A 64 8.23 -8.70 -10.71
C ILE A 64 9.51 -9.10 -9.94
N MET A 65 9.85 -8.37 -8.88
CA MET A 65 11.01 -8.68 -8.03
C MET A 65 10.88 -10.04 -7.31
N LEU A 66 9.68 -10.41 -6.87
CA LEU A 66 9.40 -11.72 -6.26
C LEU A 66 9.62 -12.85 -7.27
N ILE A 67 9.08 -12.72 -8.49
CA ILE A 67 9.25 -13.70 -9.57
C ILE A 67 10.73 -13.84 -9.96
N MET A 68 11.46 -12.73 -10.09
CA MET A 68 12.90 -12.74 -10.35
C MET A 68 13.71 -13.41 -9.24
N SER A 69 13.25 -13.35 -7.99
CA SER A 69 13.88 -14.02 -6.86
C SER A 69 13.56 -15.51 -6.88
N ALA A 70 12.29 -15.87 -7.14
CA ALA A 70 11.84 -17.25 -7.24
C ALA A 70 12.53 -18.03 -8.38
N SER A 71 12.68 -17.40 -9.56
CA SER A 71 13.34 -18.03 -10.71
C SER A 71 14.83 -18.32 -10.50
N LYS A 72 15.45 -17.75 -9.46
CA LYS A 72 16.83 -18.02 -9.05
C LYS A 72 16.96 -19.13 -8.01
N GLY A 73 15.88 -19.88 -7.75
CA GLY A 73 15.89 -21.00 -6.80
C GLY A 73 15.61 -20.57 -5.36
N LEU A 74 14.66 -19.65 -5.15
CA LEU A 74 14.19 -19.30 -3.81
C LEU A 74 13.62 -20.56 -3.13
N ASP A 75 14.29 -21.05 -2.08
CA ASP A 75 13.80 -22.18 -1.29
C ASP A 75 12.65 -21.76 -0.39
N MET A 76 11.42 -22.06 -0.81
CA MET A 76 10.22 -21.76 -0.04
C MET A 76 10.17 -22.48 1.31
N GLY A 77 10.80 -23.65 1.45
CA GLY A 77 10.89 -24.36 2.72
C GLY A 77 11.73 -23.59 3.74
N ALA A 78 12.84 -23.00 3.30
CA ALA A 78 13.67 -22.11 4.12
C ALA A 78 12.97 -20.77 4.41
N VAL A 79 12.28 -20.18 3.40
CA VAL A 79 11.52 -18.93 3.56
C VAL A 79 10.49 -19.06 4.66
N MET A 80 9.71 -20.14 4.70
CA MET A 80 8.66 -20.31 5.71
C MET A 80 9.21 -20.44 7.13
N LYS A 81 10.41 -21.02 7.29
CA LYS A 81 11.07 -21.23 8.58
C LYS A 81 11.73 -19.97 9.14
N ASN A 82 12.16 -19.04 8.28
CA ASN A 82 12.79 -17.79 8.71
C ASN A 82 11.78 -16.64 8.72
N ALA A 83 11.61 -15.99 9.88
CA ALA A 83 10.63 -14.92 10.05
C ALA A 83 10.87 -13.72 9.11
N ASP A 84 12.11 -13.29 8.91
CA ASP A 84 12.44 -12.15 8.06
C ASP A 84 12.19 -12.43 6.57
N LEU A 85 12.52 -13.65 6.14
CA LEU A 85 12.24 -14.10 4.77
C LEU A 85 10.74 -14.24 4.54
N ARG A 86 10.01 -14.86 5.47
CA ARG A 86 8.55 -15.01 5.39
C ARG A 86 7.84 -13.66 5.35
N PHE A 87 8.26 -12.71 6.19
CA PHE A 87 7.73 -11.35 6.13
C PHE A 87 7.94 -10.73 4.75
N THR A 88 9.15 -10.86 4.18
CA THR A 88 9.51 -10.24 2.89
C THR A 88 8.77 -10.84 1.70
N TYR A 89 8.72 -12.17 1.62
CA TYR A 89 8.29 -12.87 0.41
C TYR A 89 6.84 -13.35 0.48
N VAL A 90 6.20 -13.33 1.66
CA VAL A 90 4.85 -13.83 1.86
C VAL A 90 3.95 -12.78 2.51
N GLU A 91 4.26 -12.35 3.72
CA GLU A 91 3.35 -11.50 4.52
C GLU A 91 3.23 -10.09 3.94
N HIS A 92 4.35 -9.49 3.54
CA HIS A 92 4.40 -8.19 2.88
C HIS A 92 3.59 -8.15 1.57
N PRO A 93 3.89 -8.96 0.54
CA PRO A 93 3.15 -8.91 -0.72
C PRO A 93 1.67 -9.28 -0.54
N PHE A 94 1.34 -10.20 0.38
CA PHE A 94 -0.05 -10.56 0.66
C PHE A 94 -0.85 -9.41 1.27
N SER A 95 -0.31 -8.75 2.31
CA SER A 95 -0.96 -7.59 2.93
C SER A 95 -1.12 -6.43 1.93
N MET A 96 -0.08 -6.18 1.12
CA MET A 96 -0.10 -5.12 0.11
C MET A 96 -1.11 -5.38 -1.01
N LEU A 97 -1.31 -6.64 -1.41
CA LEU A 97 -2.37 -7.01 -2.34
C LEU A 97 -3.75 -6.66 -1.79
N ILE A 98 -4.04 -7.06 -0.54
CA ILE A 98 -5.33 -6.75 0.09
C ILE A 98 -5.51 -5.24 0.19
N ALA A 99 -4.48 -4.52 0.61
CA ALA A 99 -4.53 -3.06 0.73
C ALA A 99 -4.80 -2.39 -0.63
N ALA A 100 -4.18 -2.85 -1.72
CA ALA A 100 -4.42 -2.36 -3.08
C ALA A 100 -5.86 -2.59 -3.55
N VAL A 101 -6.41 -3.78 -3.27
CA VAL A 101 -7.82 -4.11 -3.58
C VAL A 101 -8.78 -3.20 -2.80
N LEU A 102 -8.53 -3.00 -1.51
CA LEU A 102 -9.35 -2.10 -0.68
C LEU A 102 -9.31 -0.66 -1.19
N MET A 103 -8.14 -0.14 -1.55
CA MET A 103 -7.99 1.19 -2.12
C MET A 103 -8.77 1.35 -3.44
N THR A 104 -8.83 0.31 -4.27
CA THR A 104 -9.67 0.29 -5.48
C THR A 104 -11.15 0.41 -5.14
N ILE A 105 -11.62 -0.35 -4.16
CA ILE A 105 -13.02 -0.31 -3.71
C ILE A 105 -13.36 1.09 -3.16
N ILE A 106 -12.50 1.67 -2.31
CA ILE A 106 -12.71 2.99 -1.72
C ILE A 106 -12.76 4.06 -2.81
N ASN A 107 -11.81 4.06 -3.75
CA ASN A 107 -11.79 5.00 -4.87
C ASN A 107 -13.07 4.88 -5.72
N LYS A 108 -13.56 3.67 -5.97
CA LYS A 108 -14.84 3.46 -6.68
C LYS A 108 -16.02 4.05 -5.89
N LYS A 109 -16.08 3.82 -4.58
CA LYS A 109 -17.16 4.36 -3.73
C LYS A 109 -17.15 5.88 -3.63
N PHE A 110 -15.98 6.51 -3.54
CA PHE A 110 -15.85 7.98 -3.51
C PHE A 110 -16.31 8.68 -4.80
N LYS A 111 -16.47 7.93 -5.90
CA LYS A 111 -17.06 8.45 -7.14
C LYS A 111 -18.60 8.46 -7.09
N THR A 112 -19.22 7.59 -6.29
CA THR A 112 -20.68 7.41 -6.26
C THR A 112 -21.36 8.04 -5.04
N ILE A 113 -20.62 8.31 -3.97
CA ILE A 113 -21.17 8.91 -2.74
C ILE A 113 -20.67 10.35 -2.57
N GLU A 114 -21.50 11.20 -2.00
CA GLU A 114 -21.15 12.60 -1.72
C GLU A 114 -20.66 12.82 -0.28
N LYS A 115 -21.16 12.02 0.66
CA LYS A 115 -20.78 12.06 2.07
C LYS A 115 -20.07 10.78 2.48
N LEU A 116 -19.07 10.92 3.34
CA LEU A 116 -18.36 9.79 3.92
C LEU A 116 -19.29 9.04 4.87
N THR A 117 -19.27 7.71 4.76
CA THR A 117 -20.02 6.82 5.64
C THR A 117 -19.07 5.98 6.48
N ILE A 118 -19.51 5.56 7.66
CA ILE A 118 -18.71 4.74 8.59
C ILE A 118 -18.15 3.48 7.92
N PRO A 119 -18.90 2.71 7.11
CA PRO A 119 -18.33 1.53 6.46
C PRO A 119 -17.18 1.84 5.50
N VAL A 120 -17.28 2.93 4.73
CA VAL A 120 -16.23 3.32 3.76
C VAL A 120 -14.99 3.85 4.48
N MET A 121 -15.20 4.59 5.56
CA MET A 121 -14.15 5.04 6.44
C MET A 121 -13.42 3.87 7.10
N SER A 122 -14.14 2.89 7.66
CA SER A 122 -13.54 1.69 8.25
C SER A 122 -12.71 0.91 7.23
N LEU A 123 -13.17 0.78 5.98
CA LEU A 123 -12.36 0.18 4.91
C LEU A 123 -11.06 0.96 4.66
N GLY A 124 -11.12 2.29 4.68
CA GLY A 124 -9.93 3.15 4.57
C GLY A 124 -8.93 2.91 5.70
N LEU A 125 -9.40 2.83 6.94
CA LEU A 125 -8.56 2.57 8.10
C LEU A 125 -7.93 1.16 8.05
N VAL A 126 -8.69 0.15 7.61
CA VAL A 126 -8.17 -1.21 7.42
C VAL A 126 -7.08 -1.24 6.33
N ALA A 127 -7.28 -0.55 5.21
CA ALA A 127 -6.27 -0.47 4.15
C ALA A 127 -4.96 0.17 4.66
N ILE A 128 -5.07 1.24 5.45
CA ILE A 128 -3.92 1.92 6.07
C ILE A 128 -3.25 1.00 7.09
N ALA A 129 -4.02 0.30 7.92
CA ALA A 129 -3.47 -0.62 8.91
C ALA A 129 -2.68 -1.76 8.26
N LEU A 130 -3.21 -2.37 7.19
CA LEU A 130 -2.52 -3.40 6.41
C LEU A 130 -1.23 -2.87 5.76
N PHE A 131 -1.29 -1.66 5.20
CA PHE A 131 -0.12 -0.99 4.64
C PHE A 131 0.95 -0.77 5.72
N VAL A 132 0.60 -0.15 6.84
CA VAL A 132 1.53 0.16 7.96
C VAL A 132 2.13 -1.12 8.56
N PHE A 133 1.31 -2.16 8.73
CA PHE A 133 1.74 -3.47 9.24
C PHE A 133 2.80 -4.11 8.34
N ALA A 134 2.58 -4.11 7.03
CA ALA A 134 3.48 -4.76 6.08
C ALA A 134 4.59 -3.82 5.55
N PHE A 135 4.60 -2.54 5.90
CA PHE A 135 5.64 -1.62 5.45
C PHE A 135 6.99 -1.99 6.09
N PRO A 136 8.07 -2.22 5.31
CA PRO A 136 9.35 -2.68 5.84
C PRO A 136 10.17 -1.52 6.44
N TRP A 137 9.72 -0.97 7.56
CA TRP A 137 10.27 0.23 8.24
C TRP A 137 11.81 0.23 8.32
N ALA A 138 12.41 -0.80 8.93
CA ALA A 138 13.86 -0.92 9.10
C ALA A 138 14.62 -0.88 7.76
N ARG A 139 14.13 -1.54 6.70
CA ARG A 139 14.82 -1.60 5.40
C ARG A 139 14.69 -0.31 4.59
N VAL A 140 13.57 0.38 4.75
CA VAL A 140 13.34 1.66 4.07
C VAL A 140 14.22 2.73 4.71
N PHE A 141 14.14 2.88 6.04
CA PHE A 141 14.85 3.93 6.77
C PHE A 141 16.30 3.60 7.14
N GLY A 142 16.73 2.35 7.00
CA GLY A 142 18.11 1.94 7.30
C GLY A 142 18.43 1.93 8.80
N VAL A 143 17.43 1.62 9.63
CA VAL A 143 17.53 1.53 11.10
C VAL A 143 17.59 0.07 11.52
#